data_AF-A0A348DBM5-F1
#
_entry.id   AF-A0A348DBM5-F1
#
_cell.length_a   1.000
_cell.length_b   1.000
_cell.length_c   1.000
_cell.angle_alpha   90.00
_cell.angle_beta   90.00
_cell.angle_gamma   90.00
#
_symmetry.space_group_name_H-M   'P 1'
#
loop_
_entity.id
_entity.type
_entity.pdbx_description
1 polymer ?
#
loop_
_entity_poly.entity_id
_entity_poly.type
_entity_poly.pdbx_seq_one_letter_code
_entity_poly.pdbx_strand_id
1 'polypeptide(L)'
;MERRLGRKGGVVDSVDSDGLTRYDLVRRDDGVVVLTFDMPARCKALLYKQGDKYSFRPMLPEEIVGTPHLFAQMLERAGYRVSPVSDILS
;
A
#
# COMPACT_ATOMS: atom_id res chain seq x y z
N MET A 1 -13.13 2.25 41.88
CA MET A 1 -13.62 1.38 40.79
C MET A 1 -13.45 2.14 39.49
N GLU A 2 -12.33 1.94 38.80
CA GLU A 2 -12.13 2.43 37.43
C GLU A 2 -11.61 1.27 36.59
N ARG A 3 -12.38 0.86 35.58
CA ARG A 3 -12.00 -0.19 34.65
C ARG A 3 -11.18 0.47 33.54
N ARG A 4 -9.86 0.27 33.53
CA ARG A 4 -9.04 0.59 32.35
C ARG A 4 -9.25 -0.51 31.31
N LEU A 5 -10.04 -0.18 30.29
CA LEU A 5 -10.29 -0.96 29.11
C LEU A 5 -8.96 -1.22 28.39
N GLY A 6 -8.53 -2.48 28.36
CA GLY A 6 -7.35 -2.90 27.62
C GLY A 6 -7.49 -2.52 26.16
N ARG A 7 -6.61 -1.61 25.70
CA ARG A 7 -6.42 -1.31 24.28
C ARG A 7 -5.91 -2.61 23.64
N LYS A 8 -6.77 -3.33 22.91
CA LYS A 8 -6.32 -4.41 22.03
C LYS A 8 -5.31 -3.80 21.07
N GLY A 9 -4.03 -4.02 21.33
CA GLY A 9 -2.98 -3.80 20.36
C GLY A 9 -3.37 -4.59 19.12
N GLY A 10 -3.60 -3.90 18.01
CA GLY A 10 -3.58 -4.56 16.71
C GLY A 10 -2.26 -5.29 16.62
N VAL A 11 -2.32 -6.55 16.21
CA VAL A 11 -1.13 -7.32 15.83
C VAL A 11 -0.45 -6.49 14.75
N VAL A 12 0.60 -5.77 15.15
CA VAL A 12 1.60 -5.30 14.22
C VAL A 12 2.38 -6.56 13.92
N ASP A 13 2.07 -7.20 12.80
CA ASP A 13 2.95 -8.26 12.30
C ASP A 13 4.35 -7.66 12.28
N SER A 14 5.22 -8.31 13.04
CA SER A 14 6.60 -7.92 13.21
C SER A 14 7.22 -7.78 11.84
N VAL A 15 7.44 -6.54 11.41
CA VAL A 15 8.35 -6.27 10.30
C VAL A 15 9.66 -6.93 10.72
N ASP A 16 10.01 -7.97 9.99
CA ASP A 16 11.17 -8.83 10.24
C ASP A 16 12.35 -7.94 10.65
N SER A 17 13.10 -8.32 11.68
CA SER A 17 14.26 -7.57 12.19
C SER A 17 15.46 -7.60 11.22
N ASP A 18 15.17 -7.71 9.93
CA ASP A 18 16.09 -7.63 8.82
C ASP A 18 16.48 -6.16 8.68
N GLY A 19 17.78 -5.89 8.65
CA GLY A 19 18.30 -4.54 8.66
C GLY A 19 17.68 -3.65 7.58
N LEU A 20 17.49 -2.37 7.89
CA LEU A 20 17.07 -1.40 6.88
C LEU A 20 18.20 -1.20 5.87
N THR A 21 17.85 -1.26 4.59
CA THR A 21 18.74 -0.89 3.48
C THR A 21 18.32 0.48 2.96
N ARG A 22 19.31 1.35 2.72
CA ARG A 22 19.10 2.71 2.21
C ARG A 22 19.06 2.71 0.68
N TYR A 23 18.14 3.46 0.11
CA TYR A 23 17.95 3.63 -1.32
C TYR A 23 17.78 5.10 -1.70
N ASP A 24 18.24 5.44 -2.90
CA ASP A 24 17.99 6.72 -3.55
C ASP A 24 17.09 6.54 -4.78
N LEU A 25 16.05 7.36 -4.88
CA LEU A 25 15.29 7.56 -6.10
C LEU A 25 15.93 8.69 -6.89
N VAL A 26 16.50 8.36 -8.05
CA VAL A 26 17.21 9.32 -8.89
C VAL A 26 16.36 9.65 -10.11
N ARG A 27 16.10 10.95 -10.33
CA ARG A 27 15.52 11.41 -11.59
C ARG A 27 16.61 11.36 -12.65
N ARG A 28 16.41 10.48 -13.63
CA ARG A 28 17.45 10.18 -14.64
C ARG A 28 17.80 11.38 -15.52
N ASP A 29 16.85 12.28 -15.76
CA ASP A 29 17.02 13.41 -16.68
C ASP A 29 18.15 14.37 -16.27
N ASP A 30 18.26 14.68 -14.97
CA ASP A 30 19.22 15.62 -14.41
C ASP A 30 20.13 15.01 -13.32
N GLY A 31 19.97 13.72 -13.02
CA GLY A 31 20.76 12.99 -12.02
C GLY A 31 20.45 13.37 -10.57
N VAL A 32 19.39 14.14 -10.32
CA VAL A 32 19.04 14.59 -8.97
C VAL A 32 18.42 13.46 -8.17
N VAL A 33 18.88 13.28 -6.93
CA VAL A 33 18.22 12.44 -5.92
C VAL A 33 16.94 13.16 -5.48
N VAL A 34 15.78 12.62 -5.85
CA VAL A 34 14.47 13.22 -5.53
C VAL A 34 13.89 12.69 -4.22
N LEU A 35 14.37 11.55 -3.73
CA LEU A 35 14.00 10.97 -2.44
C LEU A 35 15.08 9.96 -1.99
N THR A 36 15.48 10.03 -0.73
CA THR A 36 16.24 8.97 -0.05
C THR A 36 15.35 8.31 1.00
N PHE A 37 15.32 6.98 1.04
CA PHE A 37 14.46 6.24 1.96
C PHE A 37 15.11 4.91 2.42
N ASP A 38 14.70 4.45 3.60
CA ASP A 38 15.18 3.22 4.21
C ASP A 38 14.05 2.16 4.17
N MET A 39 14.37 0.92 3.78
CA MET A 39 13.40 -0.17 3.57
C MET A 39 13.97 -1.51 4.04
N PRO A 40 13.16 -2.41 4.63
CA PRO A 40 13.59 -3.78 4.91
C PRO A 40 14.17 -4.47 3.67
N ALA A 41 15.27 -5.22 3.83
CA ALA A 41 16.00 -5.81 2.71
C ALA A 41 15.15 -6.73 1.80
N ARG A 42 14.10 -7.34 2.36
CA ARG A 42 13.20 -8.27 1.66
C ARG A 42 11.73 -7.88 1.85
N CYS A 43 11.31 -6.75 1.30
CA CYS A 43 9.88 -6.46 1.23
C CYS A 43 9.42 -5.94 -0.13
N LYS A 44 8.10 -5.96 -0.33
CA LYS A 44 7.43 -5.21 -1.40
C LYS A 44 7.16 -3.80 -0.88
N ALA A 45 7.08 -2.83 -1.79
CA ALA A 45 6.69 -1.48 -1.39
C ALA A 45 5.96 -0.72 -2.49
N LEU A 46 5.21 0.29 -2.04
CA LEU A 46 4.56 1.26 -2.90
C LEU A 46 5.31 2.58 -2.84
N LEU A 47 5.55 3.14 -4.03
CA LEU A 47 6.04 4.49 -4.22
C LEU A 47 4.88 5.34 -4.74
N TYR A 48 4.58 6.43 -4.05
CA TYR A 48 3.58 7.39 -4.47
C TYR A 48 4.25 8.70 -4.87
N LYS A 49 3.74 9.30 -5.95
CA LYS A 49 4.13 10.64 -6.39
C LYS A 49 2.89 11.52 -6.45
N GLN A 50 2.94 12.68 -5.80
CA GLN A 50 1.91 13.72 -5.92
C GLN A 50 2.59 15.08 -6.06
N GLY A 51 2.51 15.67 -7.26
CA GLY A 51 3.32 16.84 -7.59
C GLY A 51 4.81 16.53 -7.40
N ASP A 52 5.51 17.34 -6.60
CA ASP A 52 6.93 17.15 -6.27
C ASP A 52 7.17 16.30 -5.01
N LYS A 53 6.10 15.80 -4.38
CA LYS A 53 6.22 14.94 -3.19
C LYS A 53 6.29 13.49 -3.60
N TYR A 54 7.26 12.79 -3.01
CA TYR A 54 7.40 11.36 -3.08
C TYR A 54 7.21 10.77 -1.69
N SER A 55 6.50 9.66 -1.60
CA SER A 55 6.39 8.89 -0.35
C SER A 55 6.52 7.41 -0.63
N PHE A 56 6.97 6.71 0.39
CA PHE A 56 7.28 5.29 0.34
C PHE A 56 6.52 4.56 1.44
N ARG A 57 5.97 3.38 1.14
CA ARG A 57 5.31 2.52 2.11
C ARG A 57 5.65 1.04 1.87
N PRO A 58 6.23 0.33 2.86
CA PRO A 58 6.34 -1.12 2.83
C PRO A 58 4.95 -1.78 2.75
N MET A 59 4.87 -2.86 1.98
CA MET A 59 3.68 -3.69 1.85
C MET A 59 3.81 -4.94 2.70
N LEU A 60 2.68 -5.47 3.17
CA LEU A 60 2.66 -6.79 3.80
C LEU A 60 2.97 -7.89 2.76
N PRO A 61 3.50 -9.05 3.18
CA PRO A 61 3.84 -10.15 2.27
C PRO A 61 2.65 -10.59 1.40
N GLU A 62 1.46 -10.67 1.99
CA GLU A 62 0.20 -11.06 1.36
C GLU A 62 -0.61 -9.87 0.81
N GLU A 63 -0.12 -8.64 0.94
CA GLU A 63 -0.82 -7.48 0.38
C GLU A 63 -0.87 -7.54 -1.15
N ILE A 64 -2.09 -7.44 -1.70
CA ILE A 64 -2.38 -7.43 -3.14
C ILE A 64 -2.83 -6.02 -3.52
N VAL A 65 -2.19 -5.44 -4.54
CA VAL A 65 -2.61 -4.16 -5.12
C VAL A 65 -3.48 -4.47 -6.33
N GLY A 66 -4.78 -4.21 -6.19
CA GLY A 66 -5.76 -4.40 -7.24
C GLY A 66 -6.37 -3.07 -7.68
N THR A 67 -6.74 -2.98 -8.96
CA THR A 67 -7.62 -1.91 -9.43
C THR A 67 -9.08 -2.30 -9.19
N PRO A 68 -10.03 -1.35 -9.09
CA PRO A 68 -11.46 -1.68 -9.07
C PRO A 68 -11.88 -2.60 -10.24
N HIS A 69 -11.22 -2.45 -11.39
CA HIS A 69 -11.42 -3.33 -12.55
C HIS A 69 -11.03 -4.79 -12.26
N LEU A 70 -9.95 -5.04 -11.51
CA LEU A 70 -9.57 -6.39 -11.09
C LEU A 70 -10.70 -7.04 -10.26
N PHE A 71 -11.33 -6.29 -9.36
CA PHE A 71 -12.45 -6.81 -8.58
C PHE A 71 -13.66 -7.14 -9.45
N ALA A 72 -13.99 -6.29 -10.43
CA ALA A 72 -15.05 -6.58 -11.40
C ALA A 72 -14.78 -7.89 -12.15
N GLN A 73 -13.55 -8.07 -12.66
CA GLN A 73 -13.14 -9.31 -13.34
C GLN A 73 -13.24 -10.55 -12.45
N MET A 74 -12.87 -10.43 -11.17
CA MET A 74 -13.00 -11.54 -10.20
C MET A 74 -14.47 -11.94 -10.00
N LEU A 75 -15.37 -10.97 -9.89
CA LEU A 75 -16.80 -11.20 -9.73
C LEU A 75 -17.42 -11.86 -10.97
N GLU A 76 -17.06 -11.40 -12.17
CA GLU A 76 -17.52 -11.99 -13.43
C GLU A 76 -17.08 -13.45 -13.57
N ARG A 77 -15.82 -13.76 -13.22
CA ARG A 77 -15.29 -15.14 -13.23
C ARG A 77 -15.99 -16.04 -12.20
N ALA A 78 -16.50 -15.47 -11.12
CA ALA A 78 -17.30 -16.19 -10.13
C ALA A 78 -18.78 -16.33 -10.55
N GLY A 79 -19.17 -15.84 -11.73
CA GLY A 79 -20.51 -15.97 -12.29
C GLY A 79 -21.47 -14.82 -11.96
N TYR A 80 -21.00 -13.76 -11.32
CA TYR A 80 -21.81 -12.56 -11.07
C TYR A 80 -21.86 -11.67 -12.31
N ARG A 81 -22.96 -10.92 -12.49
CA ARG A 81 -23.01 -9.81 -13.45
C ARG A 81 -22.79 -8.49 -12.73
N VAL A 82 -21.77 -7.75 -13.13
CA VAL A 82 -21.53 -6.39 -12.64
C VAL A 82 -22.50 -5.45 -13.35
N SER A 83 -23.35 -4.75 -12.59
CA SER A 83 -24.26 -3.73 -13.13
C SER A 83 -23.54 -2.39 -13.27
N PRO A 84 -23.93 -1.54 -14.23
CA PRO A 84 -23.51 -0.14 -14.24
C PRO A 84 -23.96 0.54 -12.94
N VAL A 85 -23.34 1.68 -12.63
CA VAL A 85 -23.77 2.53 -11.51
C VAL A 85 -25.25 2.81 -11.71
N SER A 86 -26.08 2.32 -10.80
CA SER A 86 -27.48 2.69 -10.74
C SER A 86 -27.52 4.12 -10.21
N ASP A 87 -28.03 5.05 -11.01
CA ASP A 87 -28.31 6.43 -10.60
C ASP A 87 -29.35 6.41 -9.47
N ILE A 88 -28.90 6.19 -8.24
CA ILE A 88 -29.69 6.42 -7.04
C ILE A 88 -29.28 7.81 -6.57
N LEU A 89 -29.99 8.82 -7.09
CA LEU A 89 -30.30 10.15 -6.53
C LEU A 89 -30.84 11.01 -7.69
N SER A 90 -32.12 10.83 -8.02
CA SER A 90 -32.93 11.86 -8.71
C SER A 90 -33.70 12.66 -7.67
#